data_AF-A0A379T615-F1
#
_entry.id   AF-A0A379T615-F1
#
_cell.length_a   1.000
_cell.length_b   1.000
_cell.length_c   1.000
_cell.angle_alpha   90.00
_cell.angle_beta   90.00
_cell.angle_gamma   90.00
#
_symmetry.space_group_name_H-M   'P 1'
#
loop_
_entity.id
_entity.type
_entity.pdbx_description
1 polymer ?
#
loop_
_entity_poly.entity_id
_entity_poly.type
_entity_poly.pdbx_seq_one_letter_code
_entity_poly.pdbx_strand_id
1 'polypeptide(L)'
;MWYHAIPLDPENFGKQNVGIYRMEVKGKRKLGLQPVPMHDIALHLHKAEERGEDLPIAITLGNDPIITLMGATPAEIRSVRV
;
A
#
# COMPACT_ATOMS: atom_id res chain seq x y z
N MET A 1 9.46 -0.89 -10.24
CA MET A 1 9.38 -0.42 -8.85
C MET A 1 8.12 0.42 -8.81
N TRP A 2 7.09 -0.02 -8.10
CA TRP A 2 5.75 0.56 -8.21
C TRP A 2 5.21 0.85 -6.82
N TYR A 3 4.63 2.03 -6.64
CA TYR A 3 4.14 2.50 -5.35
C TYR A 3 2.70 2.09 -5.16
N HIS A 4 2.35 1.90 -3.90
CA HIS A 4 0.98 1.66 -3.51
C HIS A 4 0.65 2.50 -2.28
N ALA A 5 -0.43 3.29 -2.37
CA ALA A 5 -1.06 3.92 -1.21
C ALA A 5 -2.28 3.10 -0.77
N ILE A 6 -2.30 2.68 0.49
CA ILE A 6 -3.45 2.01 1.12
C ILE A 6 -4.08 3.00 2.11
N PRO A 7 -5.27 3.55 1.82
CA PRO A 7 -6.02 4.31 2.80
C PRO A 7 -6.63 3.33 3.81
N LEU A 8 -6.15 3.36 5.05
CA LEU A 8 -6.79 2.66 6.18
C LEU A 8 -8.11 3.33 6.60
N ASP A 9 -8.20 4.63 6.34
CA ASP A 9 -9.31 5.50 6.69
C ASP A 9 -9.48 6.50 5.53
N PRO A 10 -10.44 6.28 4.62
CA PRO A 10 -10.68 7.15 3.47
C PRO A 10 -10.95 8.61 3.86
N GLU A 11 -11.42 8.86 5.08
CA GLU A 11 -11.75 10.19 5.59
C GLU A 11 -10.56 10.86 6.31
N ASN A 12 -9.49 10.09 6.60
CA ASN A 12 -8.30 10.59 7.29
C ASN A 12 -7.07 10.54 6.40
N PHE A 13 -6.86 11.63 5.66
CA PHE A 13 -5.70 11.83 4.78
C PHE A 13 -4.35 11.67 5.51
N GLY A 14 -4.28 11.90 6.83
CA GLY A 14 -3.06 11.78 7.63
C GLY A 14 -2.65 10.35 7.99
N LYS A 15 -3.41 9.32 7.57
CA LYS A 15 -3.12 7.90 7.80
C LYS A 15 -3.06 7.13 6.49
N GLN A 16 -1.99 7.33 5.75
CA GLN A 16 -1.70 6.58 4.53
C GLN A 16 -0.50 5.68 4.73
N ASN A 17 -0.65 4.40 4.41
CA ASN A 17 0.49 3.53 4.26
C ASN A 17 0.97 3.60 2.80
N VAL A 18 2.26 3.86 2.61
CA VAL A 18 2.91 3.88 1.29
C VAL A 18 4.01 2.83 1.28
N GLY A 19 3.84 1.82 0.44
CA GLY A 19 4.82 0.74 0.27
C GLY A 19 5.28 0.60 -1.17
N ILE A 20 6.47 0.03 -1.34
CA ILE A 20 7.03 -0.30 -2.64
C ILE A 20 6.88 -1.80 -2.88
N TYR A 21 6.10 -2.17 -3.89
CA TYR A 21 5.82 -3.57 -4.19
C TYR A 21 6.14 -3.92 -5.64
N ARG A 22 6.53 -5.18 -5.85
CA ARG A 22 6.63 -5.77 -7.18
C ARG A 22 5.29 -6.42 -7.50
N MET A 23 4.80 -6.16 -8.71
CA MET A 23 3.55 -6.71 -9.23
C MET A 23 3.81 -7.32 -10.60
N GLU A 24 3.13 -8.42 -10.89
CA GLU A 24 3.23 -9.16 -12.15
C GLU A 24 1.93 -8.97 -12.96
N VAL A 25 2.05 -8.69 -14.26
CA VAL A 25 0.88 -8.61 -15.14
C VAL A 25 0.34 -10.01 -15.40
N LYS A 26 -0.91 -10.27 -15.00
CA LYS A 26 -1.62 -11.53 -15.24
C LYS A 26 -2.71 -11.42 -16.32
N GLY A 27 -3.00 -10.20 -16.79
CA GLY A 27 -3.97 -9.93 -17.85
C GLY A 27 -4.27 -8.43 -17.98
N LYS A 28 -5.13 -8.06 -18.93
CA LYS A 28 -5.43 -6.64 -19.29
C LYS A 28 -5.85 -5.76 -18.10
N ARG A 29 -6.50 -6.33 -17.09
CA ARG A 29 -6.92 -5.65 -15.85
C ARG A 29 -6.65 -6.50 -14.61
N LYS A 30 -5.58 -7.29 -14.63
CA LYS A 30 -5.26 -8.21 -13.55
C LYS A 30 -3.76 -8.17 -13.24
N LEU A 31 -3.44 -7.88 -11.99
CA LEU A 31 -2.09 -7.93 -11.45
C LEU A 31 -2.01 -9.00 -10.37
N GLY A 32 -0.86 -9.66 -10.30
CA GLY A 32 -0.47 -10.50 -9.18
C GLY A 32 0.42 -9.73 -8.23
N LEU A 33 0.17 -9.87 -6.93
CA LEU A 33 0.95 -9.29 -5.85
C LEU A 33 1.23 -10.41 -4.85
N GLN A 34 2.46 -10.45 -4.31
CA GLN A 34 2.80 -11.34 -3.20
C GLN A 34 2.81 -10.54 -1.89
N PRO A 35 1.75 -10.61 -1.05
CA PRO A 35 1.75 -9.99 0.26
C PRO A 35 2.59 -10.86 1.21
N VAL A 36 3.85 -10.49 1.40
CA VAL A 36 4.71 -11.15 2.39
C VAL A 36 4.25 -10.70 3.79
N PRO A 37 4.04 -11.62 4.76
CA PRO A 37 3.51 -11.29 6.10
C PRO A 37 4.30 -10.23 6.88
N MET A 38 5.59 -10.05 6.58
CA MET A 38 6.46 -9.04 7.19
C MET A 38 6.19 -7.60 6.69
N HIS A 39 5.40 -7.42 5.64
CA HIS A 39 5.03 -6.10 5.14
C HIS A 39 3.62 -5.72 5.60
N ASP A 40 3.42 -4.44 5.87
CA ASP A 40 2.15 -3.89 6.35
C ASP A 40 0.95 -4.22 5.45
N ILE A 41 1.18 -4.44 4.14
CA ILE A 41 0.13 -4.87 3.19
C ILE A 41 -0.57 -6.17 3.60
N ALA A 42 0.14 -7.10 4.26
CA ALA A 42 -0.46 -8.33 4.74
C ALA A 42 -1.45 -8.06 5.90
N LEU A 43 -1.12 -7.12 6.79
CA LEU A 43 -2.02 -6.69 7.86
C LEU A 43 -3.26 -5.99 7.30
N HIS A 44 -3.09 -5.16 6.26
CA HIS A 44 -4.22 -4.49 5.60
C HIS A 44 -5.13 -5.47 4.88
N LEU A 45 -4.54 -6.43 4.16
CA LEU A 45 -5.29 -7.47 3.46
C LEU A 45 -6.09 -8.31 4.46
N HIS A 46 -5.46 -8.73 5.56
CA HIS A 46 -6.14 -9.49 6.60
C HIS A 46 -7.34 -8.73 7.20
N LYS A 47 -7.18 -7.44 7.52
CA LYS A 47 -8.28 -6.62 8.02
C LYS A 47 -9.43 -6.45 7.02
N ALA A 48 -9.13 -6.41 5.73
CA ALA A 48 -10.16 -6.34 4.68
C ALA A 48 -10.88 -7.69 4.55
N GLU A 49 -10.14 -8.80 4.59
CA GLU A 49 -10.67 -10.16 4.61
C GLU A 49 -11.59 -10.42 5.81
N GLU A 50 -11.23 -9.92 7.01
CA GLU A 50 -12.08 -9.98 8.22
C GLU A 50 -13.44 -9.29 8.03
N ARG A 51 -13.49 -8.25 7.19
CA ARG A 51 -14.74 -7.55 6.84
C ARG A 51 -15.46 -8.17 5.64
N GLY A 52 -14.84 -9.15 4.97
CA GLY A 52 -15.36 -9.73 3.73
C GLY A 52 -15.35 -8.74 2.55
N GLU A 53 -14.47 -7.74 2.59
CA GLU A 53 -14.39 -6.67 1.59
C GLU A 53 -13.08 -6.76 0.80
N ASP A 54 -13.10 -6.28 -0.44
CA ASP A 54 -11.89 -6.06 -1.20
C ASP A 54 -11.08 -4.90 -0.57
N LEU A 55 -9.75 -5.07 -0.46
CA LEU A 55 -8.87 -3.99 -0.04
C LEU A 55 -8.82 -2.91 -1.12
N PRO A 56 -9.27 -1.66 -0.86
CA PRO A 56 -9.13 -0.59 -1.83
C PRO A 56 -7.65 -0.19 -1.98
N ILE A 57 -7.18 -0.17 -3.23
CA ILE A 57 -5.77 0.09 -3.53
C ILE A 57 -5.60 1.15 -4.62
N ALA A 58 -4.61 2.03 -4.45
CA ALA A 58 -4.15 2.94 -5.50
C ALA A 58 -2.71 2.62 -5.87
N ILE A 59 -2.47 2.36 -7.16
CA ILE A 59 -1.15 2.10 -7.73
C ILE A 59 -0.64 3.38 -8.38
N THR A 60 0.52 3.86 -7.95
CA THR A 60 1.13 5.08 -8.49
C THR A 60 2.50 4.80 -9.09
N LEU A 61 2.79 5.46 -10.22
CA LEU A 61 4.01 5.27 -11.01
C LEU A 61 4.65 6.64 -11.23
N GLY A 62 5.99 6.71 -11.13
CA GLY A 62 6.72 7.96 -11.36
C GLY A 62 6.50 9.04 -10.27
N ASN A 63 6.32 8.62 -9.02
CA ASN A 63 6.24 9.56 -7.89
C ASN A 63 7.56 10.33 -7.70
N ASP A 64 7.49 11.45 -6.99
CA ASP A 64 8.66 12.23 -6.58
C ASP A 64 9.71 11.30 -5.90
N PRO A 65 11.01 11.47 -6.20
CA PRO A 65 12.08 10.65 -5.62
C PRO A 65 12.05 10.56 -4.08
N ILE A 66 11.54 11.58 -3.38
CA ILE A 66 11.42 11.55 -1.92
C ILE A 66 10.40 10.48 -1.46
N ILE A 67 9.32 10.28 -2.21
CA ILE A 67 8.35 9.21 -1.92
C ILE A 67 8.99 7.82 -2.09
N THR A 68 9.95 7.69 -3.01
CA THR A 68 10.76 6.48 -3.18
C THR A 68 11.59 6.16 -1.94
N LEU A 69 12.24 7.17 -1.39
CA LEU A 69 13.06 7.01 -0.20
C LEU A 69 12.20 6.67 1.02
N MET A 70 11.08 7.38 1.20
CA MET A 70 10.19 7.18 2.34
C MET A 70 9.49 5.82 2.30
N GLY A 71 9.00 5.37 1.13
CA GLY A 71 8.34 4.06 0.99
C GLY A 71 9.27 2.85 1.12
N ALA A 72 10.59 3.05 1.11
CA ALA A 72 11.60 2.00 1.37
C ALA A 72 12.09 1.99 2.83
N THR A 73 11.69 2.97 3.65
CA THR A 73 12.14 3.12 5.02
C THR A 73 11.21 2.36 5.98
N PRO A 74 11.73 1.48 6.85
CA PRO A 74 10.93 0.91 7.93
C PRO A 74 10.51 2.03 8.89
N ALA A 75 9.26 2.45 8.81
CA ALA A 75 8.68 3.47 9.68
C ALA A 75 7.46 2.88 10.40
N GLU A 76 7.35 3.12 11.72
CA GLU A 76 6.08 2.84 12.39
C GLU A 76 4.99 3.71 11.77
N ILE A 77 3.82 3.11 11.47
CA ILE A 77 2.62 3.85 11.10
C ILE A 77 2.15 4.65 12.32
N ARG A 78 2.79 5.79 12.57
CA ARG A 78 2.30 6.84 13.46
C ARG A 78 1.65 7.90 12.59
N SER A 79 0.49 8.39 13.02
CA SER A 79 -0.20 9.50 12.36
C SER A 79 0.77 10.68 12.21
N VAL A 80 1.26 10.89 11.00
CA VAL A 80 2.02 12.11 10.68
C VAL A 80 0.97 13.19 10.49
N ARG A 81 0.86 14.07 11.48
CA ARG A 81 0.18 15.35 11.28
C ARG A 81 1.07 16.16 10.35
N VAL A 82 0.64 16.28 9.10
CA VAL A 82 1.07 17.37 8.22
C VAL A 82 0.32 18.63 8.62
#